data_AF-A0A967Y0F6-F1
#
_entry.id   AF-A0A967Y0F6-F1
#
_cell.length_a   1.000
_cell.length_b   1.000
_cell.length_c   1.000
_cell.angle_alpha   90.00
_cell.angle_beta   90.00
_cell.angle_gamma   90.00
#
_symmetry.space_group_name_H-M   'P 1'
#
loop_
_entity.id
_entity.type
_entity.pdbx_description
1 polymer ?
#
loop_
_entity_poly.entity_id
_entity_poly.type
_entity_poly.pdbx_seq_one_letter_code
_entity_poly.pdbx_strand_id
1 'polypeptide(L)' 'VKVECLGSCGTAPVVQINDDYYESLSIEEFDKVLETLNKGESGD' A
#
# COMPACT_ATOMS: atom_id res chain seq x y z
N VAL A 1 17.02 -2.14 1.12
CA VAL A 1 16.85 -2.98 -0.09
C VAL A 1 16.05 -2.19 -1.11
N LYS A 2 16.37 -2.34 -2.39
CA LYS A 2 15.62 -1.70 -3.48
C LYS A 2 14.44 -2.61 -3.83
N VAL A 3 13.28 -2.01 -4.06
CA VAL A 3 12.12 -2.73 -4.59
C VAL A 3 12.15 -2.71 -6.11
N GLU A 4 11.58 -3.75 -6.72
CA GLU A 4 11.41 -3.87 -8.16
C GLU A 4 9.91 -3.82 -8.51
N CYS A 5 9.59 -4.08 -9.77
CA CYS A 5 8.21 -4.08 -10.26
C CYS A 5 7.34 -5.12 -9.52
N LEU A 6 6.19 -4.67 -9.02
CA LEU A 6 5.19 -5.49 -8.31
C LEU A 6 4.14 -6.12 -9.26
N GLY A 7 4.25 -5.93 -10.57
CA GLY A 7 3.33 -6.53 -11.56
C GLY A 7 1.91 -5.96 -11.59
N SER A 8 1.59 -4.99 -10.75
CA SER A 8 0.28 -4.34 -10.60
C SER A 8 0.14 -3.09 -11.50
N CYS A 9 0.62 -3.18 -12.75
CA CYS A 9 0.66 -2.02 -13.65
C CYS A 9 -0.73 -1.49 -14.04
N GLY A 10 -1.76 -2.35 -14.07
CA GLY A 10 -3.13 -1.97 -14.46
C GLY A 10 -3.90 -1.20 -13.39
N THR A 11 -3.46 -1.32 -12.15
CA THR A 11 -4.06 -0.73 -10.94
C THR A 11 -3.04 0.15 -10.22
N ALA A 12 -1.98 0.58 -10.92
CA ALA A 12 -1.03 1.54 -10.38
C ALA A 12 -1.73 2.88 -10.05
N PRO A 13 -1.24 3.66 -9.06
CA PRO A 13 -0.06 3.42 -8.22
C PRO A 13 -0.27 2.33 -7.16
N VAL A 14 0.80 1.62 -6.81
CA VAL A 14 0.77 0.47 -5.89
C VAL A 14 1.91 0.51 -4.88
N VAL A 15 1.62 0.07 -3.65
CA VAL A 15 2.62 -0.27 -2.62
C VAL A 15 2.30 -1.64 -2.04
N GLN A 16 3.33 -2.35 -1.60
CA GLN A 16 3.19 -3.59 -0.85
C GLN A 16 3.63 -3.35 0.59
N ILE A 17 2.79 -3.74 1.55
CA ILE A 17 3.09 -3.69 2.98
C ILE A 17 2.79 -5.07 3.53
N ASN A 18 3.80 -5.72 4.13
CA ASN A 18 3.76 -7.15 4.44
C ASN A 18 3.36 -7.97 3.18
N ASP A 19 2.33 -8.79 3.29
CA ASP A 19 1.82 -9.63 2.19
C ASP A 19 0.69 -8.94 1.39
N ASP A 20 0.29 -7.73 1.78
CA ASP A 20 -0.85 -7.02 1.20
C ASP A 20 -0.45 -5.98 0.15
N TYR A 21 -1.27 -5.90 -0.88
CA TYR A 21 -1.16 -4.92 -1.96
C TYR A 21 -2.20 -3.82 -1.77
N TYR A 22 -1.72 -2.59 -1.71
CA TYR A 22 -2.55 -1.39 -1.71
C TYR A 22 -2.41 -0.73 -3.07
N GLU A 23 -3.47 -0.82 -3.87
CA GLU A 23 -3.48 -0.43 -5.29
C GLU A 23 -4.39 0.78 -5.53
N SER A 24 -4.28 1.38 -6.71
CA SER A 24 -5.04 2.55 -7.17
C SER A 24 -4.92 3.76 -6.24
N LEU A 25 -3.74 3.95 -5.64
CA LEU A 25 -3.53 4.93 -4.59
C LEU A 25 -3.37 6.37 -5.10
N SER A 26 -4.11 7.29 -4.47
CA SER A 26 -3.75 8.70 -4.36
C SER A 26 -2.89 8.99 -3.12
N ILE A 27 -2.33 10.20 -3.03
CA ILE A 27 -1.58 10.65 -1.83
C ILE A 27 -2.45 10.58 -0.58
N GLU A 28 -3.69 11.09 -0.65
CA GLU A 28 -4.63 11.11 0.47
C GLU A 28 -5.05 9.70 0.92
N GLU A 29 -5.17 8.75 -0.01
CA GLU A 29 -5.47 7.35 0.32
C GLU A 29 -4.27 6.67 0.96
N PHE A 30 -3.06 6.93 0.47
CA PHE A 30 -1.85 6.38 1.06
C PHE A 30 -1.62 6.90 2.49
N ASP A 31 -1.88 8.18 2.74
CA ASP A 31 -1.82 8.75 4.11
C ASP A 31 -2.80 8.03 5.06
N LYS A 32 -4.03 7.75 4.62
CA LYS A 32 -5.02 7.00 5.41
C LYS A 32 -4.58 5.57 5.68
N VAL A 33 -3.96 4.90 4.71
CA VAL A 33 -3.37 3.56 4.90
C VAL A 33 -2.34 3.60 6.02
N LEU A 34 -1.40 4.55 5.98
CA LEU A 34 -0.38 4.70 7.01
C LEU A 34 -0.97 5.03 8.39
N GLU A 35 -1.99 5.88 8.48
CA GLU A 35 -2.67 6.18 9.74
C GLU A 35 -3.34 4.94 10.34
N THR A 36 -3.99 4.13 9.51
CA THR A 36 -4.68 2.89 9.93
C THR A 36 -3.67 1.87 10.47
N LEU A 37 -2.56 1.67 9.75
CA LEU A 37 -1.47 0.79 10.17
C LEU A 37 -0.84 1.25 11.49
N ASN A 38 -0.61 2.55 11.65
CA ASN A 38 -0.03 3.11 12.88
C ASN A 38 -0.93 2.94 14.11
N LYS A 39 -2.25 2.89 13.91
CA LYS A 39 -3.23 2.62 14.99
C LYS A 39 -3.36 1.12 15.31
N GLY A 40 -2.76 0.24 14.50
CA GLY A 40 -2.92 -1.21 14.62
C GLY A 40 -4.33 -1.67 14.23
N GLU A 41 -5.02 -0.91 13.37
CA GLU A 41 -6.39 -1.18 12.92
C GLU A 41 -6.43 -2.08 11.68
N SER A 42 -5.27 -2.35 11.07
CA SER A 42 -5.10 -3.43 10.10
C SER A 42 -5.05 -4.76 10.86
N GLY A 43 -6.14 -5.51 10.85
CA GLY A 43 -6.12 -6.89 11.30
C GLY A 43 -5.33 -7.74 10.32
N ASP A 44 -4.15 -8.21 10.74
CA ASP A 44 -3.55 -9.45 10.23
C ASP A 44 -4.39 -10.66 10.66
#